data_AF-A0A177PLX6-F1
#
_entry.id   AF-A0A177PLX6-F1
#
_cell.length_a   1.000
_cell.length_b   1.000
_cell.length_c   1.000
_cell.angle_alpha   90.00
_cell.angle_beta   90.00
_cell.angle_gamma   90.00
#
_symmetry.space_group_name_H-M   'P 1'
#
loop_
_entity.id
_entity.type
_entity.pdbx_description
1 polymer ?
#
loop_
_entity_poly.entity_id
_entity_poly.type
_entity_poly.pdbx_seq_one_letter_code
_entity_poly.pdbx_strand_id
1 'polypeptide(L)'
;MWIGIAVLNIFYLFIRIYEQIFGWRAGLDSFAPEFQTYWLTMLWTEIPLELVAGLGLAGYLWKTRDRNVDAVSPREELRRHVVLLQWLTVYSVAIYWGASFFTEQDGTWHMTVIRDTDFTPSHIIEFYLSYPIYSIMGVGSFFYAKTRIPFFAHGYSLAFLIVAIGPFMIIPNVGLNEWGHTFWFMEELFVAPLHWGFVFFGWMALGVFGVVLQILAGVKRLLGKDGVAALIG
;
A
#
# COMPACT_ATOMS: atom_id res chain seq x y z
N MET A 1 2.13 -4.90 -15.43
CA MET A 1 2.61 -5.73 -14.30
C MET A 1 4.12 -5.67 -14.14
N TRP A 2 4.91 -6.24 -15.06
CA TRP A 2 6.37 -6.37 -14.89
C TRP A 2 7.10 -5.05 -14.64
N ILE A 3 6.71 -3.98 -15.34
CA ILE A 3 7.26 -2.64 -15.10
C ILE A 3 7.06 -2.24 -13.63
N GLY A 4 5.83 -2.36 -13.11
CA GLY A 4 5.52 -2.02 -11.72
C GLY A 4 6.30 -2.86 -10.72
N ILE A 5 6.33 -4.18 -10.91
CA ILE A 5 7.10 -5.10 -10.03
C ILE A 5 8.59 -4.77 -10.07
N ALA A 6 9.18 -4.58 -11.26
CA ALA A 6 10.60 -4.31 -11.41
C ALA A 6 10.97 -2.96 -10.79
N VAL A 7 10.24 -1.90 -11.10
CA VAL A 7 10.47 -0.56 -10.53
C VAL A 7 10.38 -0.59 -9.02
N LEU A 8 9.33 -1.22 -8.47
CA LEU A 8 9.11 -1.28 -7.03
C LEU A 8 10.21 -2.07 -6.30
N ASN A 9 10.57 -3.26 -6.79
CA ASN A 9 11.61 -4.06 -6.17
C ASN A 9 13.00 -3.45 -6.31
N ILE A 10 13.34 -2.87 -7.47
CA ILE A 10 14.61 -2.18 -7.65
C ILE A 10 14.70 -0.98 -6.71
N PHE A 11 13.62 -0.20 -6.60
CA PHE A 11 13.53 0.93 -5.67
C PHE A 11 13.74 0.48 -4.22
N TYR A 12 12.99 -0.51 -3.73
CA TYR A 12 13.15 -0.95 -2.35
C TYR A 12 14.46 -1.70 -2.08
N LEU A 13 15.04 -2.39 -3.07
CA LEU A 13 16.40 -2.91 -2.93
C LEU A 13 17.42 -1.79 -2.78
N PHE A 14 17.27 -0.69 -3.52
CA PHE A 14 18.10 0.49 -3.34
C PHE A 14 17.92 1.10 -1.95
N ILE A 15 16.68 1.28 -1.48
CA ILE A 15 16.39 1.77 -0.12
C ILE A 15 17.00 0.84 0.94
N ARG A 16 16.86 -0.47 0.77
CA ARG A 16 17.44 -1.46 1.70
C ARG A 16 18.96 -1.38 1.77
N ILE A 17 19.62 -1.15 0.63
CA ILE A 17 21.08 -0.95 0.59
C ILE A 17 21.46 0.40 1.21
N TYR A 18 20.68 1.45 0.93
CA TYR A 18 20.88 2.79 1.49
C TYR A 18 20.85 2.75 3.02
N GLU A 19 19.81 2.16 3.62
CA GLU A 19 19.69 2.06 5.07
C GLU A 19 20.75 1.12 5.67
N GLN A 20 21.20 0.09 4.94
CA GLN A 20 22.30 -0.76 5.40
C GLN A 20 23.59 0.04 5.61
N ILE A 21 23.80 1.10 4.82
CA ILE A 21 25.02 1.91 4.88
C ILE A 21 24.82 3.08 5.84
N PHE A 22 23.77 3.88 5.62
CA PHE A 22 23.55 5.12 6.34
C PHE A 22 22.81 4.93 7.67
N GLY A 23 22.20 3.78 7.92
CA GLY A 23 21.59 3.47 9.22
C GLY A 23 22.67 3.43 10.30
N TRP A 24 23.74 2.67 10.05
CA TRP A 24 24.85 2.54 10.99
C TRP A 24 25.81 3.75 11.02
N ARG A 25 25.88 4.52 9.92
CA ARG A 25 26.84 5.65 9.81
C ARG A 25 26.25 7.00 10.17
N ALA A 26 24.95 7.20 9.94
CA ALA A 26 24.31 8.51 10.04
C ALA A 26 22.88 8.45 10.61
N GLY A 27 22.42 7.28 11.07
CA GLY A 27 21.05 7.06 11.56
C GLY A 27 20.93 6.80 13.06
N LEU A 28 22.05 6.79 13.80
CA LEU A 28 22.09 6.42 15.22
C LEU A 28 21.88 7.61 16.19
N ASP A 29 22.16 8.83 15.75
CA ASP A 29 22.01 10.07 16.54
C ASP A 29 21.24 11.09 15.70
N SER A 30 20.03 11.44 16.13
CA SER A 30 19.17 12.37 15.37
C SER A 30 19.55 13.84 15.51
N PHE A 31 20.38 14.18 16.50
CA PHE A 31 20.89 15.54 16.72
C PHE A 31 22.09 15.85 15.84
N ALA A 32 22.72 14.83 15.25
CA ALA A 32 23.84 14.98 14.36
C ALA A 32 23.42 15.64 13.02
N PRO A 33 24.24 16.55 12.45
CA PRO A 33 23.92 17.21 11.18
C PRO A 33 23.84 16.23 10.00
N GLU A 34 24.51 15.08 10.07
CA GLU A 34 24.43 14.01 9.09
C GLU A 34 23.00 13.45 9.00
N PHE A 35 22.30 13.35 10.13
CA PHE A 35 20.92 12.86 10.17
C PHE A 35 19.98 13.73 9.33
N GLN A 36 20.19 15.05 9.35
CA GLN A 36 19.44 15.99 8.53
C GLN A 36 19.64 15.73 7.02
N THR A 37 20.88 15.41 6.66
CA THR A 37 21.27 15.21 5.25
C THR A 37 20.80 13.87 4.71
N TYR A 38 20.93 12.79 5.49
CA TYR A 38 20.67 11.43 5.02
C TYR A 38 19.26 10.92 5.33
N TRP A 39 18.62 11.41 6.39
CA TRP A 39 17.33 10.89 6.85
C TRP A 39 16.21 11.91 6.74
N LEU A 40 16.35 13.10 7.32
CA LEU A 40 15.27 14.08 7.23
C LEU A 40 15.09 14.64 5.82
N THR A 41 16.16 14.71 5.01
CA THR A 41 16.01 15.06 3.59
C THR A 41 15.13 14.04 2.84
N MET A 42 15.20 12.75 3.18
CA MET A 42 14.33 11.71 2.61
C MET A 42 12.88 11.96 3.01
N LEU A 43 12.62 12.11 4.31
CA LEU A 43 11.28 12.39 4.86
C LEU A 43 10.62 13.62 4.23
N TRP A 44 11.35 14.74 4.17
CA TRP A 44 10.84 15.99 3.60
C TRP A 44 10.66 15.94 2.08
N THR A 45 11.29 14.97 1.40
CA THR A 45 11.15 14.77 -0.04
C THR A 45 9.98 13.83 -0.36
N GLU A 46 9.87 12.71 0.34
CA GLU A 46 8.90 11.65 0.00
C GLU A 46 7.46 12.08 0.25
N ILE A 47 7.15 12.70 1.40
CA ILE A 47 5.79 13.10 1.75
C ILE A 47 5.11 13.97 0.66
N PRO A 48 5.70 15.10 0.20
CA PRO A 48 5.08 15.90 -0.85
C PRO A 48 5.08 15.17 -2.20
N LEU A 49 6.11 14.38 -2.51
CA LEU A 49 6.22 13.63 -3.76
C LEU A 49 5.11 12.59 -3.85
N GLU A 50 4.84 11.86 -2.77
CA GLU A 50 3.82 10.84 -2.66
C GLU A 50 2.42 11.43 -2.72
N LEU A 51 2.18 12.55 -2.04
CA LEU A 51 0.90 13.26 -2.12
C LEU A 51 0.60 13.66 -3.57
N VAL A 52 1.59 14.24 -4.26
CA VAL A 52 1.46 14.63 -5.68
C VAL A 52 1.29 13.39 -6.56
N ALA A 53 2.04 12.31 -6.32
CA ALA A 53 1.95 11.07 -7.08
C ALA A 53 0.57 10.41 -6.92
N GLY A 54 0.03 10.35 -5.70
CA GLY A 54 -1.28 9.79 -5.40
C GLY A 54 -2.41 10.57 -6.04
N LEU A 55 -2.42 11.90 -5.87
CA LEU A 55 -3.41 12.79 -6.50
C LEU A 55 -3.28 12.78 -8.02
N GLY A 56 -2.05 12.78 -8.54
CA GLY A 56 -1.74 12.68 -9.96
C GLY A 56 -2.26 11.39 -10.57
N LEU A 57 -2.02 10.24 -9.93
CA LEU A 57 -2.50 8.94 -10.37
C LEU A 57 -4.03 8.86 -10.37
N ALA A 58 -4.67 9.24 -9.27
CA ALA A 58 -6.14 9.24 -9.15
C ALA A 58 -6.77 10.19 -10.17
N GLY A 59 -6.24 11.41 -10.29
CA GLY A 59 -6.67 12.43 -11.24
C GLY A 59 -6.50 11.96 -12.69
N TYR A 60 -5.35 11.38 -13.02
CA TYR A 60 -5.09 10.81 -14.35
C TYR A 60 -6.08 9.71 -14.70
N LEU A 61 -6.29 8.73 -13.80
CA LEU A 61 -7.22 7.63 -14.01
C LEU A 61 -8.66 8.14 -14.16
N TRP A 62 -9.06 9.14 -13.37
CA TRP A 62 -10.39 9.74 -13.47
C TRP A 62 -10.59 10.54 -14.76
N LYS A 63 -9.57 11.28 -15.22
CA LYS A 63 -9.61 12.07 -16.46
C LYS A 63 -9.67 11.18 -17.69
N THR A 64 -8.94 10.07 -17.67
CA THR A 64 -8.87 9.09 -18.77
C THR A 64 -9.92 7.98 -18.65
N ARG A 65 -10.98 8.19 -17.85
CA ARG A 65 -12.06 7.22 -17.67
C ARG A 65 -12.80 6.95 -18.98
N ASP A 66 -13.31 5.73 -19.12
CA ASP A 66 -14.23 5.41 -20.19
C ASP A 66 -15.58 6.10 -19.92
N ARG A 67 -15.99 7.00 -20.81
CA ARG A 67 -17.24 7.76 -20.67
C ARG A 67 -18.48 6.97 -21.10
N ASN A 68 -18.29 5.88 -21.83
CA ASN A 68 -19.35 4.97 -22.26
C ASN A 68 -19.02 3.54 -21.82
N VAL A 69 -18.73 3.39 -20.52
CA VAL A 69 -18.21 2.14 -19.96
C VAL A 69 -19.14 0.95 -20.18
N ASP A 70 -20.46 1.16 -20.22
CA ASP A 70 -21.46 0.11 -20.41
C ASP A 70 -21.47 -0.48 -21.83
N ALA A 71 -20.95 0.24 -22.82
CA ALA A 71 -20.85 -0.22 -24.21
C ALA A 71 -19.57 -1.02 -24.49
N VAL A 72 -18.78 -1.35 -23.46
CA VAL A 72 -17.55 -2.12 -23.61
C VAL A 72 -17.83 -3.50 -24.19
N SER A 73 -17.05 -3.93 -25.19
CA SER A 73 -17.17 -5.27 -25.74
C SER A 73 -16.71 -6.34 -24.74
N PRO A 74 -17.26 -7.57 -24.75
CA PRO A 74 -16.87 -8.61 -23.79
C PRO A 74 -15.37 -8.91 -23.75
N ARG A 75 -14.70 -8.91 -24.91
CA ARG A 75 -13.25 -9.13 -25.01
C ARG A 75 -12.46 -8.01 -24.34
N GLU A 76 -12.86 -6.77 -24.55
CA GLU A 76 -12.21 -5.61 -23.93
C GLU A 76 -12.49 -5.59 -22.42
N GLU A 77 -13.69 -5.94 -21.99
CA GLU A 77 -14.01 -6.07 -20.57
C GLU A 77 -13.12 -7.13 -19.89
N LEU A 78 -12.92 -8.30 -20.53
CA LEU A 78 -12.03 -9.34 -20.03
C LEU A 78 -10.58 -8.84 -19.93
N ARG A 79 -10.09 -8.15 -20.96
CA ARG A 79 -8.75 -7.53 -20.94
C ARG A 79 -8.63 -6.55 -19.76
N ARG A 80 -9.66 -5.74 -19.50
CA ARG A 80 -9.67 -4.78 -18.39
C ARG A 80 -9.66 -5.48 -17.04
N HIS A 81 -10.34 -6.61 -16.87
CA HIS A 81 -10.23 -7.46 -15.67
C HIS A 81 -8.82 -8.02 -15.49
N VAL A 82 -8.17 -8.48 -16.57
CA VAL A 82 -6.77 -8.95 -16.51
C VAL A 82 -5.83 -7.82 -16.10
N VAL A 83 -6.03 -6.60 -16.61
CA VAL A 83 -5.23 -5.43 -16.17
C VAL A 83 -5.53 -5.06 -14.72
N LEU A 84 -6.77 -5.20 -14.24
CA LEU A 84 -7.08 -5.02 -12.82
C LEU A 84 -6.32 -6.05 -11.97
N LEU A 85 -6.25 -7.31 -12.39
CA LEU A 85 -5.42 -8.31 -11.72
C LEU A 85 -3.94 -7.90 -11.69
N GLN A 86 -3.42 -7.31 -12.77
CA GLN A 86 -2.05 -6.78 -12.77
C GLN A 86 -1.84 -5.66 -11.75
N TRP A 87 -2.82 -4.77 -11.57
CA TRP A 87 -2.80 -3.75 -10.52
C TRP A 87 -2.77 -4.39 -9.14
N LEU A 88 -3.64 -5.38 -8.90
CA LEU A 88 -3.70 -6.09 -7.62
C LEU A 88 -2.41 -6.87 -7.33
N THR A 89 -1.75 -7.45 -8.35
CA THR A 89 -0.44 -8.10 -8.16
C THR A 89 0.64 -7.10 -7.74
N VAL A 90 0.70 -5.93 -8.38
CA VAL A 90 1.66 -4.87 -7.97
C VAL A 90 1.33 -4.38 -6.56
N TYR A 91 0.05 -4.21 -6.24
CA TYR A 91 -0.40 -3.85 -4.90
C TYR A 91 0.00 -4.90 -3.84
N SER A 92 -0.13 -6.20 -4.13
CA SER A 92 0.31 -7.26 -3.22
C SER A 92 1.82 -7.21 -2.94
N VAL A 93 2.64 -6.92 -3.96
CA VAL A 93 4.09 -6.73 -3.76
C VAL A 93 4.36 -5.48 -2.91
N ALA A 94 3.62 -4.40 -3.12
CA ALA A 94 3.76 -3.19 -2.30
C ALA A 94 3.36 -3.43 -0.83
N ILE A 95 2.29 -4.18 -0.58
CA ILE A 95 1.91 -4.63 0.77
C ILE A 95 3.02 -5.47 1.39
N TYR A 96 3.61 -6.41 0.65
CA TYR A 96 4.70 -7.24 1.18
C TYR A 96 5.87 -6.39 1.68
N TRP A 97 6.29 -5.40 0.90
CA TRP A 97 7.37 -4.50 1.31
C TRP A 97 6.99 -3.68 2.52
N GLY A 98 5.83 -3.01 2.50
CA GLY A 98 5.44 -2.14 3.61
C GLY A 98 5.06 -2.92 4.85
N ALA A 99 3.97 -3.68 4.78
CA ALA A 99 3.32 -4.31 5.93
C ALA A 99 3.95 -5.63 6.40
N SER A 100 5.05 -6.06 5.78
CA SER A 100 5.83 -7.21 6.27
C SER A 100 7.31 -6.86 6.37
N PHE A 101 7.99 -6.58 5.27
CA PHE A 101 9.45 -6.42 5.28
C PHE A 101 9.89 -5.23 6.14
N PHE A 102 9.41 -4.01 5.85
CA PHE A 102 9.84 -2.81 6.58
C PHE A 102 9.21 -2.72 7.97
N THR A 103 7.97 -3.21 8.14
CA THR A 103 7.35 -3.30 9.47
C THR A 103 8.08 -4.25 10.43
N GLU A 104 8.43 -5.46 10.00
CA GLU A 104 9.15 -6.38 10.89
C GLU A 104 10.62 -5.95 11.08
N GLN A 105 11.18 -5.24 10.10
CA GLN A 105 12.50 -4.62 10.24
C GLN A 105 12.54 -3.56 11.36
N ASP A 106 11.49 -2.75 11.52
CA ASP A 106 11.44 -1.77 12.61
C ASP A 106 11.54 -2.43 13.99
N GLY A 107 10.93 -3.62 14.14
CA GLY A 107 11.06 -4.44 15.34
C GLY A 107 12.53 -4.76 15.71
N THR A 108 13.42 -4.99 14.73
CA THR A 108 14.85 -5.16 15.03
C THR A 108 15.58 -3.84 15.27
N TRP A 109 15.13 -2.73 14.68
CA TRP A 109 15.71 -1.42 14.92
C TRP A 109 15.41 -0.91 16.34
N HIS A 110 14.23 -1.21 16.87
CA HIS A 110 13.89 -0.98 18.28
C HIS A 110 14.83 -1.67 19.27
N MET A 111 15.49 -2.76 18.88
CA MET A 111 16.50 -3.44 19.71
C MET A 111 17.92 -2.87 19.53
N THR A 112 18.08 -1.90 18.63
CA THR A 112 19.38 -1.34 18.23
C THR A 112 19.62 0.04 18.85
N VAL A 113 18.58 0.87 18.98
CA VAL A 113 18.70 2.25 19.46
C VAL A 113 17.76 2.54 20.62
N ILE A 114 18.20 3.44 21.51
CA ILE A 114 17.31 4.19 22.39
C ILE A 114 16.92 5.43 21.60
N ARG A 115 15.63 5.60 21.32
CA ARG A 115 15.17 6.55 20.32
C ARG A 115 15.32 8.00 20.78
N ASP A 116 16.04 8.81 20.00
CA ASP A 116 16.11 10.26 20.19
C ASP A 116 14.83 10.99 19.76
N THR A 117 14.10 10.40 18.80
CA THR A 117 12.88 10.94 18.19
C THR A 117 12.02 9.82 17.60
N ASP A 118 10.82 10.18 17.17
CA ASP A 118 9.91 9.31 16.43
C ASP A 118 10.27 9.20 14.94
N PHE A 119 11.17 10.05 14.44
CA PHE A 119 11.70 9.92 13.08
C PHE A 119 12.98 9.09 13.08
N THR A 120 12.89 7.79 13.37
CA THR A 120 14.04 6.88 13.18
C THR A 120 14.23 6.56 11.70
N PRO A 121 15.42 6.06 11.29
CA PRO A 121 15.63 5.52 9.95
C PRO A 121 14.55 4.52 9.50
N SER A 122 14.19 3.58 10.38
CA SER A 122 13.16 2.57 10.11
C SER A 122 11.77 3.20 9.98
N HIS A 123 11.40 4.15 10.85
CA HIS A 123 10.09 4.80 10.81
C HIS A 123 9.90 5.64 9.55
N ILE A 124 10.94 6.36 9.09
CA ILE A 124 10.90 7.11 7.84
C ILE A 124 10.56 6.16 6.68
N ILE A 125 11.26 5.04 6.56
CA ILE A 125 11.04 4.08 5.49
C ILE A 125 9.71 3.33 5.64
N GLU A 126 9.35 2.92 6.85
CA GLU A 126 8.13 2.16 7.12
C GLU A 126 6.89 3.05 6.91
N PHE A 127 6.71 4.04 7.77
CA PHE A 127 5.46 4.79 7.88
C PHE A 127 5.33 5.90 6.86
N TYR A 128 6.45 6.50 6.45
CA TYR A 128 6.45 7.70 5.61
C TYR A 128 6.85 7.44 4.16
N LEU A 129 7.34 6.23 3.84
CA LEU A 129 7.63 5.81 2.47
C LEU A 129 6.81 4.59 2.04
N SER A 130 7.00 3.46 2.70
CA SER A 130 6.47 2.18 2.23
C SER A 130 4.94 2.10 2.35
N TYR A 131 4.40 2.65 3.44
CA TYR A 131 2.97 2.70 3.72
C TYR A 131 2.20 3.60 2.74
N PRO A 132 2.65 4.85 2.49
CA PRO A 132 2.09 5.69 1.44
C PRO A 132 2.16 5.05 0.06
N ILE A 133 3.29 4.44 -0.33
CA ILE A 133 3.44 3.80 -1.64
C ILE A 133 2.41 2.69 -1.84
N TYR A 134 2.25 1.75 -0.90
CA TYR A 134 1.25 0.70 -1.08
C TYR A 134 -0.17 1.27 -1.03
N SER A 135 -0.42 2.30 -0.21
CA SER A 135 -1.73 2.99 -0.17
C SER A 135 -2.08 3.62 -1.52
N ILE A 136 -1.12 4.28 -2.16
CA ILE A 136 -1.27 4.85 -3.51
C ILE A 136 -1.55 3.75 -4.54
N MET A 137 -0.89 2.59 -4.45
CA MET A 137 -1.18 1.45 -5.32
C MET A 137 -2.60 0.90 -5.09
N GLY A 138 -3.07 0.88 -3.84
CA GLY A 138 -4.44 0.50 -3.48
C GLY A 138 -5.47 1.46 -4.11
N VAL A 139 -5.28 2.77 -3.92
CA VAL A 139 -6.12 3.81 -4.56
C VAL A 139 -6.07 3.72 -6.09
N GLY A 140 -4.89 3.52 -6.68
CA GLY A 140 -4.72 3.35 -8.11
C GLY A 140 -5.50 2.15 -8.67
N SER A 141 -5.43 1.00 -8.00
CA SER A 141 -6.18 -0.20 -8.38
C SER A 141 -7.70 0.02 -8.31
N PHE A 142 -8.18 0.72 -7.27
CA PHE A 142 -9.58 1.08 -7.10
C PHE A 142 -10.04 2.03 -8.20
N PHE A 143 -9.32 3.12 -8.44
CA PHE A 143 -9.69 4.08 -9.47
C PHE A 143 -9.65 3.45 -10.86
N TYR A 144 -8.70 2.56 -11.15
CA TYR A 144 -8.66 1.81 -12.40
C TYR A 144 -9.96 1.00 -12.57
N ALA A 145 -10.35 0.18 -11.59
CA ALA A 145 -11.59 -0.59 -11.63
C ALA A 145 -12.80 0.32 -11.84
N LYS A 146 -12.92 1.38 -11.02
CA LYS A 146 -14.02 2.35 -10.99
C LYS A 146 -14.28 3.08 -12.31
N THR A 147 -13.29 3.15 -13.19
CA THR A 147 -13.35 3.98 -14.39
C THR A 147 -13.24 3.17 -15.70
N ARG A 148 -13.04 1.84 -15.60
CA ARG A 148 -12.85 0.95 -16.75
C ARG A 148 -13.82 -0.23 -16.77
N ILE A 149 -14.32 -0.69 -15.63
CA ILE A 149 -15.13 -1.90 -15.57
C ILE A 149 -16.57 -1.52 -15.16
N PRO A 150 -17.61 -1.88 -15.94
CA PRO A 150 -18.99 -1.46 -15.69
C PRO A 150 -19.48 -1.74 -14.26
N PHE A 151 -19.22 -2.95 -13.77
CA PHE A 151 -19.62 -3.38 -12.42
C PHE A 151 -19.08 -2.45 -11.33
N PHE A 152 -17.81 -2.04 -11.44
CA PHE A 152 -17.19 -1.15 -10.46
C PHE A 152 -17.50 0.32 -10.71
N ALA A 153 -17.83 0.69 -11.96
CA ALA A 153 -18.19 2.05 -12.33
C ALA A 153 -19.51 2.51 -11.70
N HIS A 154 -20.50 1.61 -11.66
CA HIS A 154 -21.83 1.91 -11.12
C HIS A 154 -21.99 1.38 -9.70
N GLY A 155 -21.80 2.26 -8.72
CA GLY A 155 -21.78 1.91 -7.30
C GLY A 155 -20.37 1.68 -6.76
N TYR A 156 -20.26 1.33 -5.49
CA TYR A 156 -18.97 1.15 -4.83
C TYR A 156 -18.91 -0.24 -4.21
N SER A 157 -17.96 -1.06 -4.66
CA SER A 157 -17.69 -2.32 -3.99
C SER A 157 -17.19 -2.02 -2.58
N LEU A 158 -17.94 -2.46 -1.56
CA LEU A 158 -17.53 -2.34 -0.17
C LEU A 158 -16.15 -2.97 0.06
N ALA A 159 -15.94 -4.16 -0.51
CA ALA A 159 -14.65 -4.86 -0.44
C ALA A 159 -13.50 -4.00 -1.00
N PHE A 160 -13.72 -3.34 -2.14
CA PHE A 160 -12.70 -2.50 -2.74
C PHE A 160 -12.51 -1.17 -1.99
N LEU A 161 -13.59 -0.59 -1.44
CA LEU A 161 -13.47 0.57 -0.56
C LEU A 161 -12.62 0.25 0.68
N ILE A 162 -12.85 -0.91 1.30
CA ILE A 162 -12.05 -1.37 2.43
C ILE A 162 -10.58 -1.53 2.03
N VAL A 163 -10.29 -2.13 0.87
CA VAL A 163 -8.91 -2.26 0.37
C VAL A 163 -8.23 -0.91 0.12
N ALA A 164 -8.95 0.06 -0.46
CA ALA A 164 -8.36 1.33 -0.86
C ALA A 164 -8.26 2.34 0.30
N ILE A 165 -9.20 2.30 1.25
CA ILE A 165 -9.30 3.28 2.34
C ILE A 165 -8.79 2.73 3.66
N GLY A 166 -8.87 1.42 3.88
CA GLY A 166 -8.33 0.74 5.06
C GLY A 166 -6.90 1.14 5.41
N PRO A 167 -5.97 1.31 4.43
CA PRO A 167 -4.63 1.80 4.70
C PRO A 167 -4.57 3.13 5.45
N PHE A 168 -5.44 4.10 5.17
CA PHE A 168 -5.42 5.40 5.85
C PHE A 168 -5.87 5.33 7.31
N MET A 169 -6.53 4.24 7.70
CA MET A 169 -6.87 4.00 9.09
C MET A 169 -5.64 3.62 9.94
N ILE A 170 -4.48 3.35 9.31
CA ILE A 170 -3.21 3.11 10.01
C ILE A 170 -2.63 4.37 10.65
N ILE A 171 -2.99 5.56 10.17
CA ILE A 171 -2.47 6.85 10.65
C ILE A 171 -2.73 7.04 12.15
N PRO A 172 -3.96 6.79 12.68
CA PRO A 172 -4.19 6.72 14.12
C PRO A 172 -3.22 5.82 14.87
N ASN A 173 -2.88 4.66 14.31
CA ASN A 173 -1.97 3.72 14.95
C ASN A 173 -0.52 4.16 14.92
N VAL A 174 -0.06 4.75 13.81
CA VAL A 174 1.28 5.35 13.73
C VAL A 174 1.37 6.50 14.74
N GLY A 175 0.41 7.42 14.76
CA GLY A 175 0.39 8.53 15.71
C GLY A 175 0.31 8.07 17.17
N LEU A 176 -0.48 7.03 17.47
CA LEU A 176 -0.52 6.43 18.80
C LEU A 176 0.77 5.68 19.14
N ASN A 177 1.46 5.08 18.17
CA ASN A 177 2.75 4.40 18.37
C ASN A 177 3.80 5.45 18.77
N GLU A 178 3.89 6.53 18.01
CA GLU A 178 4.77 7.67 18.27
C GLU A 178 4.47 8.35 19.62
N TRP A 179 3.21 8.70 19.89
CA TRP A 179 2.80 9.31 21.16
C TRP A 179 2.96 8.37 22.35
N GLY A 180 2.78 7.09 22.11
CA GLY A 180 2.88 6.13 23.16
C GLY A 180 4.33 5.91 23.62
N HIS A 181 5.28 5.88 22.68
CA HIS A 181 6.71 5.71 22.99
C HIS A 181 7.31 6.93 23.70
N THR A 182 6.64 8.09 23.68
CA THR A 182 7.01 9.31 24.41
C THR A 182 6.44 9.39 25.83
N PHE A 183 5.47 8.55 26.22
CA PHE A 183 4.90 8.54 27.58
C PHE A 183 5.29 7.27 28.37
N TRP A 184 5.91 7.48 29.53
CA TRP A 184 6.45 6.47 30.44
C TRP A 184 5.36 5.76 31.26
N PHE A 185 4.39 5.11 30.61
CA PHE A 185 3.41 4.25 31.28
C PHE A 185 3.34 2.86 30.62
N MET A 186 4.19 1.97 31.15
CA MET A 186 4.13 0.50 31.18
C MET A 186 3.87 -0.23 29.86
N GLU A 187 4.89 -0.97 29.41
CA GLU A 187 4.82 -2.01 28.38
C GLU A 187 3.58 -2.96 28.52
N GLU A 188 3.02 -3.13 29.72
CA GLU A 188 1.84 -3.97 29.98
C GLU A 188 0.50 -3.42 29.45
N LEU A 189 0.33 -2.10 29.34
CA LEU A 189 -0.83 -1.47 28.69
C LEU A 189 -0.54 -1.10 27.23
N PHE A 190 0.72 -1.15 26.84
CA PHE A 190 1.28 -0.62 25.60
C PHE A 190 1.35 -1.68 24.48
N VAL A 191 1.77 -2.90 24.83
CA VAL A 191 1.96 -4.00 23.88
C VAL A 191 0.62 -4.53 23.36
N ALA A 192 -0.43 -4.58 24.18
CA ALA A 192 -1.68 -5.23 23.78
C ALA A 192 -2.60 -4.31 22.91
N PRO A 193 -3.19 -3.20 23.40
CA PRO A 193 -4.27 -2.53 22.66
C PRO A 193 -3.80 -1.78 21.41
N LEU A 194 -2.59 -1.23 21.43
CA LEU A 194 -2.07 -0.36 20.37
C LEU A 194 -1.61 -1.16 19.15
N HIS A 195 -0.97 -2.31 19.38
CA HIS A 195 -0.57 -3.24 18.31
C HIS A 195 -1.76 -3.98 17.68
N TRP A 196 -2.86 -4.17 18.42
CA TRP A 196 -4.09 -4.75 17.88
C TRP A 196 -4.71 -3.91 16.75
N GLY A 197 -4.45 -2.60 16.69
CA GLY A 197 -4.87 -1.80 15.54
C GLY A 197 -4.18 -2.24 14.24
N PHE A 198 -2.89 -2.60 14.27
CA PHE A 198 -2.19 -3.15 13.10
C PHE A 198 -2.83 -4.45 12.61
N VAL A 199 -3.27 -5.31 13.53
CA VAL A 199 -4.03 -6.53 13.21
C VAL A 199 -5.38 -6.19 12.56
N PHE A 200 -6.11 -5.21 13.08
CA PHE A 200 -7.35 -4.73 12.49
C PHE A 200 -7.14 -4.19 11.05
N PHE A 201 -6.00 -3.55 10.76
CA PHE A 201 -5.67 -3.13 9.39
C PHE A 201 -5.28 -4.30 8.48
N GLY A 202 -4.58 -5.30 9.02
CA GLY A 202 -4.38 -6.58 8.32
C GLY A 202 -5.72 -7.19 7.88
N TRP A 203 -6.76 -7.10 8.73
CA TRP A 203 -8.13 -7.53 8.38
C TRP A 203 -8.81 -6.67 7.32
N MET A 204 -8.49 -5.38 7.23
CA MET A 204 -8.96 -4.55 6.12
C MET A 204 -8.30 -4.96 4.80
N ALA A 205 -7.02 -5.32 4.80
CA ALA A 205 -6.36 -5.82 3.59
C ALA A 205 -6.99 -7.12 3.04
N LEU A 206 -7.63 -7.93 3.90
CA LEU A 206 -8.41 -9.11 3.48
C LEU A 206 -9.67 -8.78 2.66
N GLY A 207 -10.06 -7.51 2.57
CA GLY A 207 -11.06 -7.04 1.60
C GLY A 207 -10.73 -7.47 0.16
N VAL A 208 -9.45 -7.76 -0.14
CA VAL A 208 -9.02 -8.30 -1.43
C VAL A 208 -9.75 -9.60 -1.81
N PHE A 209 -10.16 -10.43 -0.84
CA PHE A 209 -10.94 -11.63 -1.12
C PHE A 209 -12.27 -11.29 -1.79
N GLY A 210 -12.98 -10.28 -1.29
CA GLY A 210 -14.23 -9.81 -1.89
C GLY A 210 -13.99 -9.23 -3.29
N VAL A 211 -12.90 -8.50 -3.49
CA VAL A 211 -12.53 -7.94 -4.80
C VAL A 211 -12.23 -9.04 -5.81
N VAL A 212 -11.44 -10.04 -5.45
CA VAL A 212 -11.11 -11.16 -6.34
C VAL A 212 -12.36 -11.98 -6.67
N LEU A 213 -13.26 -12.22 -5.71
CA LEU A 213 -14.53 -12.89 -5.99
C LEU A 213 -15.40 -12.09 -6.99
N GLN A 214 -15.44 -10.77 -6.87
CA GLN A 214 -16.14 -9.91 -7.83
C GLN A 214 -15.51 -9.96 -9.22
N ILE A 215 -14.18 -10.00 -9.32
CA ILE A 215 -13.46 -10.20 -10.58
C ILE A 215 -13.79 -11.56 -11.18
N LEU A 216 -13.73 -12.63 -10.40
CA LEU A 216 -14.04 -14.00 -10.84
C LEU A 216 -15.49 -14.13 -11.32
N ALA A 217 -16.44 -13.48 -10.63
CA ALA A 217 -17.83 -13.42 -11.07
C ALA A 217 -17.97 -12.70 -12.43
N GLY A 218 -17.23 -11.60 -12.62
CA GLY A 218 -17.14 -10.89 -13.90
C GLY A 218 -16.58 -11.77 -15.03
N VAL A 219 -15.48 -12.48 -14.78
CA VAL A 219 -14.86 -13.41 -15.74
C VAL A 219 -15.81 -14.56 -16.08
N LYS A 220 -16.45 -15.17 -15.09
CA LYS A 220 -17.46 -16.23 -15.29
C LYS A 220 -18.61 -15.75 -16.18
N ARG A 221 -19.11 -14.53 -15.95
CA ARG A 221 -20.17 -13.93 -16.78
C ARG A 221 -19.73 -13.77 -18.23
N LEU A 222 -18.49 -13.35 -18.46
CA LEU A 222 -17.93 -13.10 -19.79
C LEU A 222 -17.62 -14.39 -20.57
N LEU A 223 -17.33 -15.50 -19.89
CA LEU A 223 -17.12 -16.81 -20.53
C LEU A 223 -18.42 -17.40 -21.12
N GLY A 224 -19.58 -17.02 -20.60
CA GLY A 224 -20.87 -17.56 -21.02
C GLY A 224 -21.10 -19.01 -20.60
N LYS A 225 -22.29 -19.55 -20.88
CA LYS A 225 -22.66 -20.93 -20.49
C LYS A 225 -21.80 -21.97 -21.22
N ASP A 226 -21.58 -21.78 -22.51
CA ASP A 226 -20.86 -22.74 -23.36
C ASP A 226 -19.37 -22.80 -23.01
N GLY A 227 -18.76 -21.64 -22.75
CA GLY A 227 -17.36 -21.56 -22.31
C GLY A 227 -17.13 -22.17 -20.93
N VAL A 228 -18.09 -22.02 -20.00
CA VAL A 228 -18.02 -22.68 -18.70
C VAL A 228 -18.20 -24.19 -18.84
N ALA A 229 -19.22 -24.64 -19.58
CA ALA A 229 -19.51 -26.07 -19.80
C ALA A 229 -18.30 -26.79 -20.42
N ALA A 230 -17.66 -26.19 -21.44
CA ALA A 230 -16.48 -26.75 -22.08
C ALA A 230 -15.27 -26.95 -21.15
N LEU A 231 -15.19 -26.20 -20.03
CA LEU A 231 -14.11 -26.30 -19.06
C LEU A 231 -14.38 -27.31 -17.93
N ILE A 232 -15.64 -27.59 -17.63
CA ILE A 232 -16.03 -28.44 -16.48
C ILE A 232 -16.46 -29.85 -16.88
N GLY A 233 -16.66 -30.14 -18.16
CA GLY A 233 -17.12 -31.43 -18.66
C GLY A 233 -18.64 -31.53 -18.62
#